data_AF-A0A381NBF7-F1
#
_entry.id   AF-A0A381NBF7-F1
#
_cell.length_a   1.000
_cell.length_b   1.000
_cell.length_c   1.000
_cell.angle_alpha   90.00
_cell.angle_beta   90.00
_cell.angle_gamma   90.00
#
_symmetry.space_group_name_H-M   'P 1'
#
loop_
_entity.id
_entity.type
_entity.pdbx_description
1 polymer ?
#
loop_
_entity_poly.entity_id
_entity_poly.type
_entity_poly.pdbx_seq_one_letter_code
_entity_poly.pdbx_strand_id
1 'polypeptide(L)'
;VEKGNSDRRYIWLHGDEQTARMVLESHMKLNLGTAFFIQGETREKDFFDGILDPNRIFSSKGAEENIQKYNRSWSRLKKQEALEWINRERDAFLESIFPKNGGLLVALHNNFKGYNVNREIQKSDSVSIKKDQNPRDFFICTDRTDFEALARSPFNVVLQEKLPQKDDGSLSWAAMRNGIRYVNIEVRLGWLSQQKKMLNYLENNLE
;
A
#
# COMPACT_ATOMS: atom_id res chain seq x y z
N VAL A 1 14.46 -1.88 8.03
CA VAL A 1 15.43 -2.98 7.80
C VAL A 1 16.07 -2.74 6.45
N GLU A 2 17.38 -2.64 6.37
CA GLU A 2 18.11 -2.38 5.12
C GLU A 2 19.11 -3.51 4.85
N LYS A 3 19.18 -3.97 3.61
CA LYS A 3 20.11 -5.01 3.18
C LYS A 3 20.73 -4.68 1.83
N GLY A 4 22.04 -4.40 1.84
CA GLY A 4 22.83 -4.06 0.66
C GLY A 4 22.39 -2.78 -0.05
N ASN A 5 22.95 -2.51 -1.22
CA ASN A 5 22.63 -1.33 -2.02
C ASN A 5 21.57 -1.69 -3.07
N SER A 6 20.33 -1.23 -2.87
CA SER A 6 19.21 -1.44 -3.80
C SER A 6 18.16 -0.34 -3.64
N ASP A 7 17.59 0.10 -4.76
CA ASP A 7 16.46 1.02 -4.80
C ASP A 7 15.11 0.33 -4.60
N ARG A 8 15.10 -0.99 -4.39
CA ARG A 8 13.88 -1.74 -4.04
C ARG A 8 13.43 -1.36 -2.63
N ARG A 9 12.19 -0.90 -2.51
CA ARG A 9 11.56 -0.51 -1.24
C ARG A 9 10.37 -1.42 -0.94
N TYR A 10 10.20 -1.73 0.33
CA TYR A 10 9.06 -2.51 0.82
C TYR A 10 8.40 -1.77 1.98
N ILE A 11 7.08 -1.88 2.09
CA ILE A 11 6.36 -1.24 3.19
C ILE A 11 5.21 -2.10 3.70
N TRP A 12 5.07 -2.14 5.02
CA TRP A 12 3.96 -2.76 5.74
C TRP A 12 3.31 -1.71 6.65
N LEU A 13 2.06 -1.35 6.33
CA LEU A 13 1.39 -0.16 6.87
C LEU A 13 0.34 -0.43 7.95
N HIS A 14 -0.18 -1.64 8.11
CA HIS A 14 -1.20 -1.93 9.13
C HIS A 14 -0.71 -3.00 10.10
N GLY A 15 -0.71 -2.67 11.39
CA GLY A 15 -0.14 -3.51 12.43
C GLY A 15 -0.84 -4.87 12.61
N ASP A 16 -2.09 -4.98 12.20
CA ASP A 16 -2.92 -6.19 12.34
C ASP A 16 -2.74 -7.18 11.17
N GLU A 17 -2.03 -6.79 10.11
CA GLU A 17 -1.81 -7.59 8.90
C GLU A 17 -0.57 -8.48 9.05
N GLN A 18 -0.59 -9.36 10.06
CA GLN A 18 0.57 -10.12 10.51
C GLN A 18 1.14 -11.10 9.47
N THR A 19 0.33 -11.59 8.53
CA THR A 19 0.83 -12.49 7.47
C THR A 19 1.77 -11.74 6.52
N ALA A 20 1.42 -10.51 6.16
CA ALA A 20 2.24 -9.62 5.34
C ALA A 20 3.57 -9.29 6.04
N ARG A 21 3.53 -8.98 7.35
CA ARG A 21 4.74 -8.79 8.17
C ARG A 21 5.66 -10.02 8.10
N MET A 22 5.12 -11.22 8.36
CA MET A 22 5.89 -12.47 8.33
C MET A 22 6.50 -12.77 6.95
N VAL A 23 5.77 -12.50 5.86
CA VAL A 23 6.30 -12.63 4.51
C VAL A 23 7.45 -11.65 4.29
N LEU A 24 7.27 -10.39 4.63
CA LEU A 24 8.28 -9.36 4.41
C LEU A 24 9.54 -9.59 5.25
N GLU A 25 9.39 -9.99 6.52
CA GLU A 25 10.53 -10.39 7.37
C GLU A 25 11.29 -11.59 6.78
N SER A 26 10.57 -12.60 6.28
CA SER A 26 11.19 -13.75 5.63
C SER A 26 11.91 -13.35 4.33
N HIS A 27 11.34 -12.41 3.58
CA HIS A 27 11.88 -11.90 2.33
C HIS A 27 13.20 -11.15 2.55
N MET A 28 13.22 -10.26 3.53
CA MET A 28 14.39 -9.42 3.86
C MET A 28 15.58 -10.21 4.42
N LYS A 29 15.39 -11.46 4.86
CA LYS A 29 16.51 -12.35 5.22
C LYS A 29 17.40 -12.67 4.03
N LEU A 30 16.83 -12.76 2.82
CA LEU A 30 17.52 -13.25 1.63
C LEU A 30 17.73 -12.15 0.59
N ASN A 31 16.80 -11.20 0.44
CA ASN A 31 16.78 -10.24 -0.66
C ASN A 31 17.29 -8.85 -0.28
N LEU A 32 17.88 -8.15 -1.25
CA LEU A 32 18.36 -6.77 -1.09
C LEU A 32 17.19 -5.78 -1.06
N GLY A 33 17.41 -4.60 -0.46
CA GLY A 33 16.44 -3.51 -0.42
C GLY A 33 16.22 -2.95 0.98
N THR A 34 15.22 -2.08 1.09
CA THR A 34 14.84 -1.45 2.37
C THR A 34 13.37 -1.70 2.66
N ALA A 35 13.09 -2.29 3.82
CA ALA A 35 11.75 -2.55 4.31
C ALA A 35 11.39 -1.63 5.49
N PHE A 36 10.25 -0.98 5.38
CA PHE A 36 9.63 -0.14 6.40
C PHE A 36 8.49 -0.89 7.06
N PHE A 37 8.51 -0.96 8.39
CA PHE A 37 7.49 -1.62 9.19
C PHE A 37 6.83 -0.59 10.11
N ILE A 38 5.51 -0.49 10.04
CA ILE A 38 4.78 0.29 11.03
C ILE A 38 4.93 -0.34 12.42
N GLN A 39 5.00 0.48 13.47
CA GLN A 39 5.10 -0.01 14.84
C GLN A 39 3.71 -0.34 15.41
N GLY A 40 3.63 -1.37 16.25
CA GLY A 40 2.40 -1.82 16.94
C GLY A 40 1.55 -2.81 16.13
N GLU A 41 0.56 -3.43 16.80
CA GLU A 41 -0.20 -4.59 16.29
C GLU A 41 -1.62 -4.25 15.80
N THR A 42 -2.03 -2.99 15.92
CA THR A 42 -3.34 -2.51 15.49
C THR A 42 -3.33 -1.96 14.07
N ARG A 43 -4.50 -1.95 13.42
CA ARG A 43 -4.72 -1.28 12.14
C ARG A 43 -4.53 0.22 12.26
N GLU A 44 -5.31 0.85 13.14
CA GLU A 44 -5.22 2.27 13.44
C GLU A 44 -4.02 2.57 14.33
N LYS A 45 -3.54 3.82 14.27
CA LYS A 45 -2.43 4.32 15.10
C LYS A 45 -2.86 5.53 15.91
N ASP A 46 -2.33 5.59 17.11
CA ASP A 46 -2.46 6.74 17.99
C ASP A 46 -1.90 7.98 17.30
N PHE A 47 -2.67 9.07 17.39
CA PHE A 47 -2.34 10.34 16.79
C PHE A 47 -2.95 11.46 17.63
N PHE A 48 -2.09 12.27 18.25
CA PHE A 48 -2.47 13.14 19.37
C PHE A 48 -3.16 12.32 20.47
N ASP A 49 -4.38 12.69 20.87
CA ASP A 49 -5.24 11.97 21.82
C ASP A 49 -6.36 11.19 21.10
N GLY A 50 -6.13 10.83 19.84
CA GLY A 50 -7.07 10.12 18.98
C GLY A 50 -6.35 9.08 18.13
N ILE A 51 -7.01 8.66 17.04
CA ILE A 51 -6.47 7.62 16.16
C ILE A 51 -6.67 7.95 14.68
N LEU A 52 -5.91 7.30 13.81
CA LEU A 52 -6.05 7.37 12.36
C LEU A 52 -5.73 6.05 11.67
N ASP A 53 -6.28 5.84 10.47
CA ASP A 53 -5.79 4.80 9.55
C ASP A 53 -4.54 5.35 8.81
N PRO A 54 -3.36 4.73 8.97
CA PRO A 54 -2.11 5.23 8.38
C PRO A 54 -2.09 5.17 6.86
N ASN A 55 -2.95 4.37 6.22
CA ASN A 55 -3.07 4.31 4.76
C ASN A 55 -4.22 5.18 4.22
N ARG A 56 -4.55 6.26 4.94
CA ARG A 56 -5.56 7.26 4.54
C ARG A 56 -5.08 8.70 4.72
N ILE A 57 -3.77 8.92 4.93
CA ILE A 57 -3.21 10.23 5.25
C ILE A 57 -2.41 10.86 4.11
N PHE A 58 -2.25 10.16 2.99
CA PHE A 58 -1.33 10.57 1.92
C PHE A 58 -1.92 11.60 0.94
N SER A 59 -3.14 12.09 1.17
CA SER A 59 -3.71 13.27 0.52
C SER A 59 -4.44 14.13 1.54
N SER A 60 -4.54 15.45 1.31
CA SER A 60 -5.22 16.35 2.26
C SER A 60 -6.69 15.96 2.44
N LYS A 61 -7.38 15.58 1.34
CA LYS A 61 -8.76 15.12 1.38
C LYS A 61 -8.92 13.80 2.13
N GLY A 62 -8.07 12.81 1.83
CA GLY A 62 -8.09 11.54 2.55
C GLY A 62 -7.81 11.72 4.05
N ALA A 63 -6.81 12.55 4.39
CA ALA A 63 -6.46 12.85 5.78
C ALA A 63 -7.60 13.55 6.51
N GLU A 64 -8.28 14.50 5.86
CA GLU A 64 -9.45 15.16 6.41
C GLU A 64 -10.60 14.17 6.68
N GLU A 65 -10.97 13.34 5.69
CA GLU A 65 -12.01 12.31 5.84
C GLU A 65 -11.64 11.30 6.96
N ASN A 66 -10.37 10.93 7.07
CA ASN A 66 -9.83 10.05 8.10
C ASN A 66 -9.97 10.67 9.51
N ILE A 67 -9.53 11.92 9.69
CA ILE A 67 -9.67 12.66 10.95
C ILE A 67 -11.15 12.80 11.33
N GLN A 68 -12.01 13.14 10.38
CA GLN A 68 -13.46 13.27 10.62
C GLN A 68 -14.09 11.94 11.05
N LYS A 69 -13.67 10.83 10.45
CA LYS A 69 -14.19 9.49 10.73
C LYS A 69 -13.87 9.03 12.16
N TYR A 70 -12.59 9.10 12.53
CA TYR A 70 -12.10 8.50 13.78
C TYR A 70 -12.16 9.46 14.98
N ASN A 71 -12.03 10.77 14.76
CA ASN A 71 -11.90 11.74 15.83
C ASN A 71 -13.13 12.67 15.91
N ARG A 72 -14.33 12.08 15.90
CA ARG A 72 -15.61 12.82 15.82
C ARG A 72 -15.77 13.86 16.93
N SER A 73 -15.35 13.51 18.15
CA SER A 73 -15.45 14.34 19.35
C SER A 73 -14.48 15.53 19.38
N TRP A 74 -13.46 15.56 18.50
CA TRP A 74 -12.54 16.70 18.44
C TRP A 74 -13.25 17.96 17.97
N SER A 75 -12.82 19.10 18.54
CA SER A 75 -13.25 20.42 18.09
C SER A 75 -12.80 20.68 16.65
N ARG A 76 -13.46 21.62 15.96
CA ARG A 76 -13.10 22.01 14.60
C ARG A 76 -11.66 22.50 14.51
N LEU A 77 -11.23 23.33 15.47
CA LEU A 77 -9.86 23.86 15.53
C LEU A 77 -8.85 22.72 15.62
N LYS A 78 -9.07 21.75 16.52
CA LYS A 78 -8.18 20.61 16.69
C LYS A 78 -8.08 19.73 15.43
N LYS A 79 -9.20 19.50 14.73
CA LYS A 79 -9.21 18.76 13.45
C LYS A 79 -8.40 19.50 12.38
N GLN A 80 -8.48 20.82 12.35
CA GLN A 80 -7.70 21.65 11.43
C GLN A 80 -6.20 21.60 11.75
N GLU A 81 -5.81 21.77 13.02
CA GLU A 81 -4.40 21.68 13.46
C GLU A 81 -3.80 20.30 13.13
N ALA A 82 -4.56 19.23 13.37
CA ALA A 82 -4.19 17.86 13.02
C ALA A 82 -3.98 17.67 11.51
N LEU A 83 -4.88 18.21 10.68
CA LEU A 83 -4.77 18.13 9.23
C LEU A 83 -3.57 18.93 8.70
N GLU A 84 -3.34 20.14 9.23
CA GLU A 84 -2.20 20.98 8.89
C GLU A 84 -0.88 20.31 9.26
N TRP A 85 -0.82 19.63 10.41
CA TRP A 85 0.33 18.81 10.80
C TRP A 85 0.58 17.70 9.78
N ILE A 86 -0.43 16.90 9.42
CA ILE A 86 -0.27 15.83 8.42
C ILE A 86 0.21 16.40 7.08
N ASN A 87 -0.38 17.49 6.61
CA ASN A 87 -0.02 18.09 5.33
C ASN A 87 1.43 18.58 5.32
N ARG A 88 1.93 19.14 6.42
CA ARG A 88 3.30 19.63 6.52
C ARG A 88 4.33 18.50 6.55
N GLU A 89 4.05 17.40 7.25
CA GLU A 89 5.00 16.28 7.40
C GLU A 89 4.96 15.28 6.22
N ARG A 90 3.87 15.28 5.44
CA ARG A 90 3.61 14.26 4.40
C ARG A 90 4.74 14.14 3.39
N ASP A 91 5.17 15.26 2.82
CA ASP A 91 6.08 15.24 1.67
C ASP A 91 7.46 14.71 2.08
N ALA A 92 7.98 15.17 3.22
CA ALA A 92 9.22 14.65 3.80
C ALA A 92 9.14 13.14 4.12
N PHE A 93 7.99 12.67 4.62
CA PHE A 93 7.78 11.24 4.84
C PHE A 93 7.78 10.45 3.52
N LEU A 94 7.05 10.91 2.51
CA LEU A 94 6.98 10.26 1.19
C LEU A 94 8.37 10.20 0.53
N GLU A 95 9.13 11.30 0.55
CA GLU A 95 10.51 11.34 0.07
C GLU A 95 11.42 10.31 0.75
N SER A 96 11.19 10.03 2.03
CA SER A 96 11.99 9.06 2.79
C SER A 96 11.71 7.60 2.43
N ILE A 97 10.48 7.28 1.99
CA ILE A 97 10.07 5.91 1.68
C ILE A 97 10.08 5.59 0.19
N PHE A 98 10.00 6.62 -0.67
CA PHE A 98 9.98 6.42 -2.10
C PHE A 98 11.33 5.94 -2.64
N PRO A 99 11.31 4.99 -3.58
CA PRO A 99 12.51 4.54 -4.27
C PRO A 99 13.06 5.69 -5.13
N LYS A 100 14.37 5.65 -5.35
CA LYS A 100 15.06 6.57 -6.29
C LYS A 100 15.36 5.83 -7.59
N ASN A 101 15.81 6.56 -8.60
CA ASN A 101 16.31 6.00 -9.87
C ASN A 101 15.34 5.05 -10.61
N GLY A 102 14.02 5.27 -10.49
CA GLY A 102 13.01 4.40 -11.10
C GLY A 102 12.81 3.05 -10.41
N GLY A 103 13.29 2.90 -9.17
CA GLY A 103 13.04 1.71 -8.36
C GLY A 103 11.57 1.50 -8.00
N LEU A 104 11.29 0.35 -7.41
CA LEU A 104 9.93 -0.11 -7.11
C LEU A 104 9.62 -0.05 -5.61
N LEU A 105 8.46 0.51 -5.25
CA LEU A 105 7.88 0.40 -3.92
C LEU A 105 6.83 -0.73 -3.88
N VAL A 106 7.07 -1.74 -3.06
CA VAL A 106 6.16 -2.87 -2.87
C VAL A 106 5.48 -2.77 -1.50
N ALA A 107 4.17 -2.53 -1.48
CA ALA A 107 3.37 -2.63 -0.27
C ALA A 107 2.83 -4.05 -0.10
N LEU A 108 2.94 -4.61 1.10
CA LEU A 108 2.33 -5.89 1.43
C LEU A 108 1.19 -5.67 2.40
N HIS A 109 0.01 -6.15 2.00
CA HIS A 109 -1.21 -6.02 2.78
C HIS A 109 -1.87 -7.38 3.02
N ASN A 110 -2.67 -7.44 4.08
CA ASN A 110 -3.63 -8.52 4.24
C ASN A 110 -5.06 -8.00 4.30
N ASN A 111 -5.93 -8.60 3.50
CA ASN A 111 -7.34 -8.24 3.52
C ASN A 111 -8.21 -9.20 4.35
N PHE A 112 -9.32 -8.62 4.83
CA PHE A 112 -10.36 -9.29 5.59
C PHE A 112 -11.59 -9.61 4.72
N LYS A 113 -12.59 -10.29 5.30
CA LYS A 113 -13.82 -10.63 4.58
C LYS A 113 -14.54 -9.36 4.11
N GLY A 114 -14.74 -9.22 2.80
CA GLY A 114 -15.51 -8.14 2.19
C GLY A 114 -14.70 -7.20 1.29
N TYR A 115 -13.37 -7.14 1.44
CA TYR A 115 -12.48 -6.44 0.52
C TYR A 115 -11.85 -7.43 -0.47
N ASN A 116 -11.89 -7.11 -1.77
CA ASN A 116 -11.37 -7.93 -2.86
C ASN A 116 -11.22 -7.07 -4.13
N VAL A 117 -10.61 -7.64 -5.17
CA VAL A 117 -10.28 -6.97 -6.43
C VAL A 117 -11.48 -6.27 -7.10
N ASN A 118 -12.71 -6.77 -6.91
CA ASN A 118 -13.89 -6.17 -7.54
C ASN A 118 -14.17 -4.75 -7.05
N ARG A 119 -13.71 -4.39 -5.83
CA ARG A 119 -13.84 -3.03 -5.30
C ARG A 119 -12.87 -2.04 -5.96
N GLU A 120 -11.82 -2.55 -6.60
CA GLU A 120 -10.79 -1.73 -7.23
C GLU A 120 -10.99 -1.57 -8.74
N ILE A 121 -11.80 -2.43 -9.38
CA ILE A 121 -12.05 -2.40 -10.84
C ILE A 121 -12.48 -1.02 -11.32
N GLN A 122 -13.46 -0.39 -10.65
CA GLN A 122 -13.98 0.93 -11.08
C GLN A 122 -12.99 2.08 -10.88
N LYS A 123 -11.96 1.87 -10.05
CA LYS A 123 -10.89 2.85 -9.82
C LYS A 123 -9.67 2.60 -10.70
N SER A 124 -9.73 1.62 -11.60
CA SER A 124 -8.57 1.13 -12.34
C SER A 124 -8.74 1.34 -13.85
N ASP A 125 -7.66 1.72 -14.51
CA ASP A 125 -7.59 1.96 -15.96
C ASP A 125 -7.53 0.65 -16.76
N SER A 126 -7.03 -0.42 -16.15
CA SER A 126 -6.96 -1.74 -16.78
C SER A 126 -7.03 -2.85 -15.72
N VAL A 127 -7.56 -4.00 -16.12
CA VAL A 127 -7.74 -5.15 -15.23
C VAL A 127 -7.37 -6.44 -15.95
N SER A 128 -6.81 -7.39 -15.21
CA SER A 128 -6.65 -8.78 -15.63
C SER A 128 -7.16 -9.67 -14.49
N ILE A 129 -8.40 -10.11 -14.62
CA ILE A 129 -9.09 -10.96 -13.65
C ILE A 129 -9.05 -12.41 -14.11
N LYS A 130 -8.64 -13.31 -13.22
CA LYS A 130 -8.46 -14.74 -13.51
C LYS A 130 -9.64 -15.53 -12.98
N LYS A 131 -10.23 -16.37 -13.85
CA LYS A 131 -11.47 -17.11 -13.56
C LYS A 131 -11.39 -17.99 -12.30
N ASP A 132 -10.25 -18.65 -12.09
CA ASP A 132 -10.07 -19.63 -11.02
C ASP A 132 -9.24 -19.11 -9.84
N GLN A 133 -9.02 -17.79 -9.75
CA GLN A 133 -8.31 -17.18 -8.62
C GLN A 133 -9.25 -16.65 -7.55
N ASN A 134 -8.77 -16.67 -6.31
CA ASN A 134 -9.46 -16.00 -5.23
C ASN A 134 -9.47 -14.49 -5.49
N PRO A 135 -10.62 -13.81 -5.52
CA PRO A 135 -10.67 -12.37 -5.77
C PRO A 135 -9.99 -11.54 -4.66
N ARG A 136 -9.69 -12.15 -3.51
CA ARG A 136 -8.93 -11.53 -2.43
C ARG A 136 -7.41 -11.54 -2.63
N ASP A 137 -6.93 -12.30 -3.60
CA ASP A 137 -5.51 -12.41 -3.90
C ASP A 137 -5.26 -11.65 -5.21
N PHE A 138 -4.74 -10.43 -5.10
CA PHE A 138 -4.57 -9.55 -6.25
C PHE A 138 -3.45 -8.52 -6.08
N PHE A 139 -2.97 -8.01 -7.21
CA PHE A 139 -2.07 -6.87 -7.25
C PHE A 139 -2.83 -5.59 -7.60
N ILE A 140 -2.39 -4.47 -7.04
CA ILE A 140 -2.65 -3.12 -7.56
C ILE A 140 -1.30 -2.57 -8.00
N CYS A 141 -1.20 -2.00 -9.19
CA CYS A 141 0.05 -1.40 -9.67
C CYS A 141 -0.20 -0.03 -10.31
N THR A 142 0.84 0.80 -10.39
CA THR A 142 0.76 2.16 -10.95
C THR A 142 1.45 2.31 -12.31
N ASP A 143 2.19 1.29 -12.73
CA ASP A 143 2.99 1.30 -13.95
C ASP A 143 2.45 0.31 -14.99
N ARG A 144 2.39 0.74 -16.25
CA ARG A 144 1.84 -0.03 -17.38
C ARG A 144 2.70 -1.25 -17.70
N THR A 145 4.02 -1.13 -17.70
CA THR A 145 4.95 -2.22 -17.98
C THR A 145 4.88 -3.27 -16.88
N ASP A 146 4.83 -2.84 -15.61
CA ASP A 146 4.64 -3.73 -14.46
C ASP A 146 3.27 -4.45 -14.55
N PHE A 147 2.20 -3.75 -14.93
CA PHE A 147 0.89 -4.36 -15.16
C PHE A 147 0.94 -5.46 -16.22
N GLU A 148 1.58 -5.23 -17.37
CA GLU A 148 1.67 -6.22 -18.45
C GLU A 148 2.47 -7.46 -18.04
N ALA A 149 3.51 -7.30 -17.22
CA ALA A 149 4.25 -8.41 -16.63
C ALA A 149 3.39 -9.19 -15.61
N LEU A 150 2.70 -8.49 -14.71
CA LEU A 150 1.83 -9.11 -13.70
C LEU A 150 0.56 -9.73 -14.31
N ALA A 151 0.03 -9.18 -15.41
CA ALA A 151 -1.14 -9.71 -16.10
C ALA A 151 -0.88 -11.07 -16.76
N ARG A 152 0.39 -11.42 -17.03
CA ARG A 152 0.79 -12.76 -17.48
C ARG A 152 0.85 -13.80 -16.35
N SER A 153 0.80 -13.34 -15.10
CA SER A 153 0.78 -14.20 -13.93
C SER A 153 -0.53 -14.98 -13.79
N PRO A 154 -0.59 -16.02 -12.95
CA PRO A 154 -1.85 -16.66 -12.60
C PRO A 154 -2.70 -15.81 -11.64
N PHE A 155 -2.30 -14.60 -11.24
CA PHE A 155 -2.99 -13.78 -10.23
C PHE A 155 -3.85 -12.67 -10.84
N ASN A 156 -4.80 -12.17 -10.04
CA ASN A 156 -5.58 -10.99 -10.41
C ASN A 156 -4.70 -9.74 -10.32
N VAL A 157 -4.87 -8.80 -11.25
CA VAL A 157 -4.18 -7.50 -11.19
C VAL A 157 -5.06 -6.39 -11.72
N VAL A 158 -4.94 -5.22 -11.10
CA VAL A 158 -5.54 -3.97 -11.58
C VAL A 158 -4.47 -2.88 -11.69
N LEU A 159 -4.64 -1.98 -12.65
CA LEU A 159 -3.73 -0.86 -12.91
C LEU A 159 -4.40 0.46 -12.56
N GLN A 160 -3.71 1.28 -11.78
CA GLN A 160 -4.08 2.64 -11.40
C GLN A 160 -3.04 3.61 -11.95
N GLU A 161 -3.18 4.04 -13.21
CA GLU A 161 -2.22 4.93 -13.90
C GLU A 161 -2.79 6.36 -14.10
N LYS A 162 -4.01 6.62 -13.63
CA LYS A 162 -4.64 7.96 -13.60
C LYS A 162 -5.24 8.27 -12.25
N LEU A 163 -5.37 9.58 -11.95
CA LEU A 163 -5.97 10.04 -10.71
C LEU A 163 -7.42 9.58 -10.58
N PRO A 164 -7.82 9.09 -9.40
CA PRO A 164 -9.20 8.70 -9.18
C PRO A 164 -10.05 9.97 -9.08
N GLN A 165 -11.34 9.86 -9.40
CA GLN A 165 -12.29 10.92 -9.11
C GLN A 165 -12.40 11.19 -7.59
N LYS A 166 -12.15 10.15 -6.78
CA LYS A 166 -12.22 10.20 -5.32
C LYS A 166 -10.93 9.64 -4.72
N ASP A 167 -10.03 10.54 -4.33
CA ASP A 167 -8.80 10.22 -3.60
C ASP A 167 -9.15 9.87 -2.15
N ASP A 168 -8.83 8.64 -1.75
CA ASP A 168 -9.11 8.08 -0.42
C ASP A 168 -7.88 8.13 0.52
N GLY A 169 -6.82 8.84 0.13
CA GLY A 169 -5.61 9.05 0.91
C GLY A 169 -4.66 7.86 0.96
N SER A 170 -4.84 6.84 0.11
CA SER A 170 -3.96 5.66 0.06
C SER A 170 -2.56 5.98 -0.46
N LEU A 171 -1.61 5.12 -0.08
CA LEU A 171 -0.24 5.17 -0.60
C LEU A 171 -0.18 4.88 -2.11
N SER A 172 -1.10 4.06 -2.65
CA SER A 172 -1.15 3.80 -4.10
C SER A 172 -1.43 5.08 -4.89
N TRP A 173 -2.36 5.92 -4.41
CA TRP A 173 -2.64 7.21 -5.05
C TRP A 173 -1.52 8.22 -4.87
N ALA A 174 -0.86 8.21 -3.72
CA ALA A 174 0.32 9.04 -3.51
C ALA A 174 1.49 8.63 -4.40
N ALA A 175 1.74 7.33 -4.56
CA ALA A 175 2.75 6.82 -5.47
C ALA A 175 2.46 7.25 -6.91
N MET A 176 1.22 7.05 -7.38
CA MET A 176 0.83 7.45 -8.72
C MET A 176 0.94 8.98 -8.93
N ARG A 177 0.50 9.81 -7.96
CA ARG A 177 0.68 11.28 -8.00
C ARG A 177 2.13 11.72 -8.14
N ASN A 178 3.06 10.96 -7.56
CA ASN A 178 4.49 11.29 -7.55
C ASN A 178 5.28 10.55 -8.64
N GLY A 179 4.61 9.87 -9.58
CA GLY A 179 5.29 9.12 -10.65
C GLY A 179 6.13 7.95 -10.15
N ILE A 180 5.76 7.37 -9.00
CA ILE A 180 6.48 6.25 -8.38
C ILE A 180 5.91 4.93 -8.89
N ARG A 181 6.79 4.06 -9.38
CA ARG A 181 6.48 2.64 -9.62
C ARG A 181 6.11 1.98 -8.30
N TYR A 182 4.87 1.50 -8.22
CA TYR A 182 4.31 0.95 -7.00
C TYR A 182 3.52 -0.32 -7.29
N VAL A 183 3.66 -1.31 -6.42
CA VAL A 183 2.82 -2.51 -6.41
C VAL A 183 2.33 -2.79 -4.99
N ASN A 184 1.02 -2.92 -4.82
CA ASN A 184 0.39 -3.49 -3.63
C ASN A 184 0.10 -4.97 -3.85
N ILE A 185 0.47 -5.80 -2.88
CA ILE A 185 0.10 -7.23 -2.81
C ILE A 185 -0.98 -7.42 -1.75
N GLU A 186 -2.19 -7.69 -2.21
CA GLU A 186 -3.34 -7.99 -1.36
C GLU A 186 -3.56 -9.50 -1.30
N VAL A 187 -3.55 -10.06 -0.10
CA VAL A 187 -3.84 -11.50 0.15
C VAL A 187 -4.67 -11.65 1.41
N ARG A 188 -5.54 -12.67 1.47
CA ARG A 188 -6.26 -12.98 2.71
C ARG A 188 -5.30 -13.11 3.92
N LEU A 189 -5.67 -12.52 5.06
CA LEU A 189 -5.01 -12.80 6.35
C LEU A 189 -4.96 -14.31 6.67
N GLY A 190 -3.77 -14.79 7.05
CA GLY A 190 -3.48 -16.20 7.35
C GLY A 190 -2.99 -17.02 6.16
N TRP A 191 -2.92 -16.46 4.94
CA TRP A 191 -2.48 -17.16 3.73
C TRP A 191 -1.02 -16.89 3.36
N LEU A 192 -0.12 -17.27 4.26
CA LEU A 192 1.33 -17.04 4.14
C LEU A 192 1.93 -17.60 2.85
N SER A 193 1.58 -18.83 2.48
CA SER A 193 2.12 -19.49 1.29
C SER A 193 1.70 -18.79 0.00
N GLN A 194 0.48 -18.25 -0.06
CA GLN A 194 -0.02 -17.52 -1.21
C GLN A 194 0.68 -16.17 -1.37
N GLN A 195 0.82 -15.41 -0.29
CA GLN A 195 1.50 -14.10 -0.34
C GLN A 195 2.99 -14.24 -0.69
N LYS A 196 3.67 -15.31 -0.21
CA LYS A 196 5.03 -15.64 -0.67
C LYS A 196 5.09 -15.95 -2.16
N LYS A 197 4.13 -16.71 -2.71
CA LYS A 197 4.09 -17.00 -4.16
C LYS A 197 3.92 -15.73 -4.98
N MET A 198 3.04 -14.83 -4.56
CA MET A 198 2.81 -13.56 -5.25
C MET A 198 4.03 -12.65 -5.18
N LEU A 199 4.66 -12.49 -4.00
CA LEU A 199 5.89 -11.71 -3.87
C LEU A 199 7.02 -12.32 -4.71
N ASN A 200 7.24 -13.63 -4.66
CA ASN A 200 8.28 -14.27 -5.46
C ASN A 200 8.03 -14.11 -6.97
N TYR A 201 6.77 -14.17 -7.42
CA TYR A 201 6.46 -13.89 -8.82
C TYR A 201 6.84 -12.46 -9.19
N LEU A 202 6.48 -11.48 -8.36
CA LEU A 202 6.84 -10.07 -8.56
C LEU A 202 8.36 -9.92 -8.69
N GLU A 203 9.13 -10.43 -7.74
CA GLU A 203 10.60 -10.28 -7.73
C GLU A 203 11.28 -10.94 -8.93
N ASN A 204 10.71 -12.00 -9.48
CA ASN A 204 11.27 -12.70 -10.64
C ASN A 204 10.88 -12.06 -11.98
N ASN A 205 9.90 -11.15 -12.01
CA ASN A 205 9.32 -10.63 -13.25
C ASN A 205 9.35 -9.10 -13.36
N LEU A 206 9.58 -8.37 -12.27
CA LEU A 206 9.71 -6.92 -12.27
C LEU A 206 11.16 -6.53 -11.95
N GLU A 207 11.73 -5.66 -12.78
CA GLU A 207 13.05 -5.04 -12.54
C GLU A 207 13.00 -4.06 -11.36
#